data_AF-A0A428Y3Z3-F1
#
_entry.id   AF-A0A428Y3Z3-F1
#
_cell.length_a   1.000
_cell.length_b   1.000
_cell.length_c   1.000
_cell.angle_alpha   90.00
_cell.angle_beta   90.00
_cell.angle_gamma   90.00
#
_symmetry.space_group_name_H-M   'P 1'
#
loop_
_entity.id
_entity.type
_entity.pdbx_description
1 polymer ?
#
loop_
_entity_poly.entity_id
_entity_poly.type
_entity_poly.pdbx_seq_one_letter_code
_entity_poly.pdbx_strand_id
1 'polypeptide(L)'
;MVGEPRNLDGVIGREAAFLRNGKSIEAILVDLRADGLSVIDCIRIVMALQGCSAGEAKRTVQHSTAWADRREADEAFQEDLIRALEDRDL
;
A
#
# COMPACT_ATOMS: atom_id res chain seq x y z
N MET A 1 6.71 12.10 -20.20
CA MET A 1 6.85 10.63 -20.27
C MET A 1 5.56 10.04 -19.73
N VAL A 2 4.64 9.62 -20.61
CA VAL A 2 3.44 8.90 -20.18
C VAL A 2 3.92 7.46 -19.96
N GLY A 3 4.03 7.03 -18.69
CA GLY A 3 4.43 5.67 -18.38
C GLY A 3 3.47 4.68 -19.03
N GLU A 4 3.99 3.56 -19.55
CA GLU A 4 3.18 2.48 -20.10
C GLU A 4 2.05 2.09 -19.12
N PRO A 5 0.86 1.73 -19.64
CA PRO A 5 -0.21 1.22 -18.80
C PRO A 5 0.27 -0.02 -18.05
N ARG A 6 0.39 0.12 -16.73
CA ARG A 6 0.87 -0.92 -15.82
C ARG A 6 -0.14 -2.08 -15.82
N ASN A 7 0.29 -3.28 -16.24
CA ASN A 7 -0.57 -4.47 -16.33
C ASN A 7 -0.83 -5.08 -14.94
N LEU A 8 -1.80 -4.52 -14.21
CA LEU A 8 -2.15 -4.99 -12.87
C LEU A 8 -2.77 -6.40 -12.89
N ASP A 9 -3.51 -6.77 -13.93
CA ASP A 9 -4.14 -8.09 -14.01
C ASP A 9 -3.09 -9.22 -14.07
N GLY A 10 -2.01 -8.99 -14.82
CA GLY A 10 -0.87 -9.91 -14.86
C GLY A 10 -0.17 -10.03 -13.50
N VAL A 11 0.00 -8.92 -12.79
CA VAL A 11 0.58 -8.90 -11.44
C VAL A 11 -0.34 -9.63 -10.44
N ILE A 12 -1.64 -9.36 -10.47
CA ILE A 12 -2.63 -10.04 -9.62
C ILE A 12 -2.60 -11.55 -9.86
N GLY A 13 -2.58 -11.99 -11.13
CA GLY A 13 -2.49 -13.40 -11.47
C GLY A 13 -1.23 -14.08 -10.89
N ARG A 14 -0.09 -13.40 -11.00
CA ARG A 14 1.20 -13.86 -10.46
C ARG A 14 1.16 -13.97 -8.93
N GLU A 15 0.77 -12.90 -8.24
CA GLU A 15 0.76 -12.89 -6.77
C GLU A 15 -0.32 -13.83 -6.19
N ALA A 16 -1.46 -14.01 -6.88
CA ALA A 16 -2.47 -14.99 -6.48
C ALA A 16 -1.95 -16.42 -6.53
N ALA A 17 -1.10 -16.75 -7.51
CA ALA A 17 -0.43 -18.05 -7.56
C ALA A 17 0.53 -18.24 -6.38
N PHE A 18 1.31 -17.22 -6.03
CA PHE A 18 2.20 -17.30 -4.88
C PHE A 18 1.46 -17.39 -3.56
N LEU A 19 0.35 -16.66 -3.39
CA LEU A 19 -0.50 -16.75 -2.21
C LEU A 19 -1.06 -18.16 -2.03
N ARG A 20 -1.54 -18.80 -3.11
CA ARG A 20 -1.98 -20.21 -3.07
C ARG A 20 -0.86 -21.18 -2.71
N ASN A 21 0.38 -20.84 -3.04
CA ASN A 21 1.57 -21.62 -2.67
C ASN A 21 2.12 -21.27 -1.27
N GLY A 22 1.39 -20.47 -0.47
CA GLY A 22 1.73 -20.17 0.92
C GLY A 22 2.56 -18.91 1.14
N LYS A 23 2.85 -18.11 0.10
CA LYS A 23 3.50 -16.81 0.28
C LYS A 23 2.56 -15.88 1.05
N SER A 24 3.07 -15.20 2.08
CA SER A 24 2.27 -14.27 2.87
C SER A 24 1.99 -12.97 2.12
N ILE A 25 0.93 -12.27 2.51
CA ILE A 25 0.61 -10.94 1.99
C ILE A 25 1.73 -9.94 2.26
N GLU A 26 2.41 -10.07 3.41
CA GLU A 26 3.56 -9.22 3.74
C GLU A 26 4.70 -9.39 2.74
N ALA A 27 5.06 -10.64 2.42
CA ALA A 27 6.08 -10.91 1.42
C ALA A 27 5.67 -10.43 0.02
N ILE A 28 4.38 -10.51 -0.31
CA ILE A 28 3.84 -9.94 -1.56
C ILE A 28 4.03 -8.41 -1.57
N LEU A 29 3.69 -7.71 -0.49
CA LEU A 29 3.82 -6.25 -0.43
C LEU A 29 5.26 -5.76 -0.52
N VAL A 30 6.22 -6.50 0.05
CA VAL A 30 7.65 -6.26 -0.11
C VAL A 30 8.04 -6.33 -1.60
N ASP A 31 7.64 -7.39 -2.29
CA ASP A 31 7.98 -7.59 -3.70
C ASP A 31 7.32 -6.55 -4.60
N LEU A 32 6.04 -6.24 -4.37
CA LEU A 32 5.33 -5.20 -5.15
C LEU A 32 6.01 -3.84 -5.00
N ARG A 33 6.49 -3.50 -3.80
CA ARG A 33 7.23 -2.27 -3.59
C ARG A 33 8.59 -2.30 -4.27
N ALA A 34 9.31 -3.42 -4.20
CA ALA A 34 10.58 -3.59 -4.90
C ALA A 34 10.42 -3.47 -6.44
N ASP A 35 9.28 -3.93 -6.96
CA ASP A 35 8.86 -3.77 -8.36
C ASP A 35 8.44 -2.31 -8.70
N GLY A 36 8.49 -1.39 -7.74
CA GLY A 36 8.17 0.03 -7.93
C GLY A 36 6.68 0.34 -8.02
N LEU A 37 5.81 -0.56 -7.56
CA LEU A 37 4.37 -0.28 -7.55
C LEU A 37 4.03 0.78 -6.50
N SER A 38 3.03 1.60 -6.86
CA SER A 38 2.53 2.62 -5.96
C SER A 38 1.68 2.02 -4.84
N VAL A 39 1.50 2.77 -3.76
CA VAL A 39 0.61 2.36 -2.65
C VAL A 39 -0.81 2.07 -3.14
N ILE A 40 -1.29 2.83 -4.14
CA ILE A 40 -2.62 2.65 -4.73
C ILE A 40 -2.68 1.34 -5.51
N ASP A 41 -1.64 0.99 -6.26
CA ASP A 41 -1.57 -0.29 -6.96
C ASP A 41 -1.56 -1.46 -5.97
N CYS A 42 -0.78 -1.36 -4.90
CA CYS A 42 -0.75 -2.34 -3.82
C CYS A 42 -2.13 -2.52 -3.18
N ILE A 43 -2.87 -1.44 -2.92
CA ILE A 43 -4.24 -1.52 -2.38
C ILE A 43 -5.15 -2.28 -3.35
N ARG A 44 -5.11 -1.96 -4.65
CA ARG A 44 -5.93 -2.66 -5.67
C ARG A 44 -5.59 -4.15 -5.76
N ILE A 45 -4.31 -4.49 -5.68
CA ILE A 45 -3.87 -5.89 -5.70
C ILE A 45 -4.34 -6.61 -4.43
N VAL A 46 -4.17 -6.02 -3.25
CA VAL A 46 -4.65 -6.63 -1.99
C VAL A 46 -6.17 -6.85 -1.99
N MET A 47 -6.95 -5.87 -2.49
CA MET A 47 -8.40 -6.04 -2.67
C MET A 47 -8.73 -7.27 -3.53
N ALA A 48 -8.03 -7.43 -4.66
CA ALA A 48 -8.25 -8.56 -5.56
C ALA A 48 -7.81 -9.90 -4.95
N LEU A 49 -6.72 -9.92 -4.18
CA LEU A 49 -6.18 -11.15 -3.59
C LEU A 49 -6.98 -11.63 -2.38
N GLN A 50 -7.51 -10.71 -1.57
CA GLN A 50 -8.22 -11.04 -0.32
C GLN A 50 -9.75 -10.97 -0.45
N GLY A 51 -10.27 -10.38 -1.52
CA GLY A 51 -11.71 -10.13 -1.66
C GLY A 51 -12.25 -9.14 -0.62
N CYS A 52 -11.43 -8.18 -0.19
CA CYS A 52 -11.76 -7.22 0.87
C CYS A 52 -12.10 -5.82 0.34
N SER A 53 -12.64 -4.97 1.20
CA SER A 53 -12.92 -3.57 0.89
C SER A 53 -11.63 -2.75 0.72
N ALA A 54 -11.73 -1.60 0.05
CA ALA A 54 -10.61 -0.67 -0.08
C ALA A 54 -10.07 -0.19 1.28
N GLY A 55 -10.93 -0.05 2.29
CA GLY A 55 -10.53 0.34 3.64
C GLY A 55 -9.72 -0.75 4.35
N GLU A 56 -10.12 -2.02 4.18
CA GLU A 56 -9.35 -3.16 4.71
C GLU A 56 -8.01 -3.29 4.00
N ALA A 57 -8.00 -3.25 2.66
CA ALA A 57 -6.78 -3.30 1.88
C ALA A 57 -5.81 -2.16 2.22
N LYS A 58 -6.31 -0.92 2.37
CA LYS A 58 -5.51 0.22 2.82
C LYS A 58 -4.87 -0.05 4.18
N ARG A 59 -5.63 -0.57 5.16
CA ARG A 59 -5.10 -0.94 6.48
C ARG A 59 -4.02 -2.01 6.36
N THR A 60 -4.21 -3.02 5.54
CA THR A 60 -3.20 -4.05 5.31
C THR A 60 -1.91 -3.46 4.73
N VAL A 61 -2.00 -2.59 3.73
CA VAL A 61 -0.83 -1.95 3.12
C VAL A 61 -0.14 -0.98 4.09
N GLN A 62 -0.88 -0.13 4.79
CA GLN A 62 -0.29 0.87 5.69
C GLN A 62 0.44 0.25 6.90
N HIS A 63 -0.03 -0.91 7.37
CA HIS A 63 0.57 -1.62 8.50
C HIS A 63 1.64 -2.64 8.07
N SER A 64 1.92 -2.74 6.77
CA SER A 64 3.00 -3.57 6.24
C SER A 64 4.35 -2.92 6.54
N THR A 65 5.35 -3.74 6.86
CA THR A 65 6.72 -3.26 7.06
C THR A 65 7.29 -2.68 5.77
N ALA A 66 6.83 -3.18 4.61
CA ALA A 66 7.17 -2.63 3.30
C ALA A 66 6.79 -1.15 3.14
N TRP A 67 5.82 -0.64 3.91
CA TRP A 67 5.35 0.74 3.82
C TRP A 67 5.56 1.55 5.11
N ALA A 68 6.40 1.06 6.02
CA ALA A 68 6.66 1.70 7.30
C ALA A 68 7.23 3.13 7.17
N ASP A 69 8.16 3.35 6.24
CA ASP A 69 8.75 4.66 5.96
C ASP A 69 7.71 5.69 5.51
N ARG A 70 6.76 5.26 4.67
CA ARG A 70 5.68 6.11 4.18
C ARG A 70 4.69 6.41 5.30
N ARG A 71 4.39 5.42 6.14
CA ARG A 71 3.53 5.61 7.32
C ARG A 71 4.14 6.63 8.29
N GLU A 72 5.44 6.53 8.57
CA GLU A 72 6.15 7.49 9.44
C GLU A 72 6.10 8.92 8.87
N ALA A 73 6.28 9.08 7.56
CA ALA A 73 6.15 10.38 6.91
C ALA A 73 4.72 10.94 6.97
N ASP A 74 3.70 10.09 6.77
CA ASP A 74 2.30 10.49 6.86
C ASP A 74 1.92 10.87 8.32
N GLU A 75 2.44 10.14 9.31
CA GLU A 75 2.27 10.44 10.75
C GLU A 75 2.91 11.78 11.12
N ALA A 76 4.16 12.03 10.69
CA ALA A 76 4.84 13.29 10.93
C ALA A 76 4.10 14.49 10.31
N PHE A 77 3.60 14.32 9.08
CA PHE A 77 2.79 15.36 8.43
C PHE A 77 1.48 15.65 9.18
N GLN A 78 0.82 14.61 9.71
CA GLN A 78 -0.39 14.78 10.51
C GLN A 78 -0.11 15.51 11.82
N GLU A 79 1.00 15.17 12.50
CA GLU A 79 1.43 15.87 13.71
C GLU A 79 1.70 17.35 13.45
N ASP A 80 2.41 17.67 12.37
CA ASP A 80 2.69 19.06 11.99
C ASP A 80 1.42 19.84 11.64
N LEU A 81 0.47 19.18 10.95
CA LEU A 81 -0.83 19.78 10.63
C LEU A 81 -1.64 20.08 11.91
N ILE A 82 -1.66 19.15 12.87
CA ILE A 82 -2.34 19.34 14.15
C ILE A 82 -1.74 20.53 14.90
N ARG A 83 -0.40 20.59 15.04
CA ARG A 83 0.29 21.71 15.69
C ARG A 83 -0.05 23.05 15.03
N ALA A 84 -0.03 23.10 13.69
CA ALA A 84 -0.34 24.32 12.95
C ALA A 84 -1.81 24.78 13.09
N LEU A 85 -2.73 23.87 13.40
CA LEU A 85 -4.12 24.20 13.68
C LEU A 85 -4.29 24.66 15.13
N GLU A 86 -3.62 24.02 16.09
CA GLU A 86 -3.63 24.39 17.51
C GLU A 86 -3.01 25.77 17.77
N ASP A 87 -1.92 26.11 17.05
CA ASP A 87 -1.25 27.42 17.17
C ASP A 87 -2.11 28.60 16.64
N ARG A 88 -3.20 28.33 15.90
CA ARG A 88 -4.07 29.37 15.30
C ARG A 88 -5.31 29.71 16.11
N ASP A 89 -5.53 29.06 17.26
CA ASP A 89 -6.64 29.30 18.19
C ASP A 89 -6.25 30.25 19.37
N LEU A 90 -5.26 31.14 19.18
CA LEU A 90 -4.87 32.21 20.12
C LEU A 90 -4.98 33.63 19.52
#